data_AF-A0A9W6T361-F1
#
_entry.id   AF-A0A9W6T361-F1
#
_cell.length_a   1.000
_cell.length_b   1.000
_cell.length_c   1.000
_cell.angle_alpha   90.00
_cell.angle_beta   90.00
_cell.angle_gamma   90.00
#
_symmetry.space_group_name_H-M   'P 1'
#
loop_
_entity.id
_entity.type
_entity.pdbx_description
1 polymer ?
#
loop_
_entity_poly.entity_id
_entity_poly.type
_entity_poly.pdbx_seq_one_letter_code
_entity_poly.pdbx_strand_id
1 'polypeptide(L)'
;MITTESKASPADEEELYATYGIMGGYNQPQAHVQVYLNMILFQMDPQEALDASRISLFAHPGHKKLSDRGEGADGPSSNDITCVGVEDDLDPEVVEGLRKLGHHVQVYSGNCRKKFGRGQVIRKESKDGDSVLVYSGGSDPRGDGASVPFL
;
A
#
# COMPACT_ATOMS: atom_id res chain seq x y z
N MET A 1 -1.89 -0.84 12.67
CA MET A 1 -2.79 -1.90 13.15
C MET A 1 -4.18 -1.61 12.59
N ILE A 2 -4.95 -2.64 12.27
CA ILE A 2 -6.33 -2.56 11.80
C ILE A 2 -7.18 -3.34 12.78
N THR A 3 -8.31 -2.76 13.18
CA THR A 3 -9.38 -3.41 13.91
C THR A 3 -10.63 -3.48 13.04
N THR A 4 -11.47 -4.48 13.26
CA THR A 4 -12.77 -4.65 12.61
C THR A 4 -13.80 -5.07 13.64
N GLU A 5 -15.08 -4.91 13.33
CA GLU A 5 -16.16 -5.44 14.17
C GLU A 5 -15.95 -6.94 14.44
N SER A 6 -16.09 -7.32 15.71
CA SER A 6 -15.98 -8.69 16.17
C SER A 6 -17.10 -9.54 15.61
N LYS A 7 -16.75 -10.69 15.04
CA LYS A 7 -17.74 -11.71 14.62
C LYS A 7 -18.17 -12.63 15.77
N ALA A 8 -17.45 -12.59 16.89
CA ALA A 8 -17.54 -13.58 17.97
C ALA A 8 -18.20 -13.02 19.25
N SER A 9 -18.23 -11.70 19.41
CA SER A 9 -18.62 -11.02 20.64
C SER A 9 -19.76 -10.01 20.37
N PRO A 10 -20.35 -9.38 21.41
CA PRO A 10 -21.53 -8.53 21.26
C PRO A 10 -21.33 -7.42 20.22
N ALA A 11 -22.44 -6.94 19.65
CA ALA A 11 -22.44 -5.74 18.83
C ALA A 11 -21.72 -4.60 19.58
N ASP A 12 -20.83 -3.90 18.89
CA ASP A 12 -19.96 -2.79 19.36
C ASP A 12 -18.55 -3.17 19.86
N GLU A 13 -18.15 -4.44 19.88
CA GLU A 13 -16.76 -4.81 20.17
C GLU A 13 -15.90 -4.89 18.89
N GLU A 14 -14.75 -4.21 18.90
CA GLU A 14 -13.73 -4.34 17.86
C GLU A 14 -12.70 -5.42 18.22
N GLU A 15 -12.25 -6.18 17.21
CA GLU A 15 -11.16 -7.13 17.35
C GLU A 15 -9.98 -6.80 16.44
N LEU A 16 -8.79 -7.28 16.81
CA LEU A 16 -7.59 -7.16 15.98
C LEU A 16 -7.79 -7.93 14.66
N TYR A 17 -7.77 -7.21 13.55
CA TYR A 17 -7.79 -7.79 12.21
C TYR A 17 -6.36 -8.05 11.71
N ALA A 18 -5.52 -7.02 11.66
CA ALA A 18 -4.15 -7.16 11.16
C ALA A 18 -3.17 -6.17 11.79
N THR A 19 -1.91 -6.57 11.89
CA THR A 19 -0.78 -5.65 12.06
C THR A 19 0.02 -5.58 10.77
N TYR A 20 0.38 -4.37 10.35
CA TYR A 20 1.10 -4.15 9.12
C TYR A 20 1.87 -2.85 9.18
N GLY A 21 2.89 -2.75 8.32
CA GLY A 21 3.65 -1.53 8.12
C GLY A 21 4.36 -1.57 6.76
N ILE A 22 4.37 -0.43 6.07
CA ILE A 22 5.05 -0.26 4.78
C ILE A 22 6.14 0.78 4.97
N MET A 23 7.41 0.38 4.84
CA MET A 23 8.56 1.30 4.91
C MET A 23 8.66 2.12 3.61
N GLY A 24 8.97 3.40 3.68
CA GLY A 24 9.17 4.20 2.45
C GLY A 24 9.23 5.72 2.59
N GLY A 25 9.64 6.29 3.73
CA GLY A 25 9.67 7.74 3.93
C GLY A 25 8.29 8.39 3.72
N TYR A 26 8.19 9.33 2.78
CA TYR A 26 6.92 9.99 2.42
C TYR A 26 5.89 9.08 1.73
N ASN A 27 6.32 7.94 1.18
CA ASN A 27 5.41 6.96 0.62
C ASN A 27 4.67 6.16 1.71
N GLN A 28 5.14 6.17 2.98
CA GLN A 28 4.51 5.41 4.07
C GLN A 28 2.99 5.64 4.17
N PRO A 29 2.47 6.87 4.34
CA PRO A 29 1.02 7.08 4.43
C PRO A 29 0.27 6.67 3.14
N GLN A 30 0.87 6.88 1.97
CA GLN A 30 0.26 6.57 0.68
C GLN A 30 0.11 5.05 0.48
N ALA A 31 1.17 4.29 0.77
CA ALA A 31 1.16 2.85 0.66
C ALA A 31 0.36 2.17 1.79
N HIS A 32 0.33 2.75 3.00
CA HIS A 32 -0.54 2.25 4.07
C HIS A 32 -2.00 2.27 3.67
N VAL A 33 -2.49 3.37 3.07
CA VAL A 33 -3.88 3.47 2.60
C VAL A 33 -4.17 2.42 1.52
N GLN A 34 -3.26 2.24 0.56
CA GLN A 34 -3.42 1.23 -0.49
C GLN A 34 -3.52 -0.19 0.09
N VAL A 35 -2.58 -0.58 0.95
CA VAL A 35 -2.57 -1.93 1.55
C VAL A 35 -3.74 -2.15 2.51
N TYR A 36 -4.18 -1.10 3.21
CA TYR A 36 -5.42 -1.13 4.00
C TYR A 36 -6.65 -1.39 3.13
N LEU A 37 -6.82 -0.63 2.04
CA LEU A 37 -7.95 -0.79 1.11
C LEU A 37 -7.92 -2.16 0.43
N ASN A 38 -6.73 -2.66 0.07
CA ASN A 38 -6.55 -4.01 -0.48
C ASN A 38 -7.12 -5.08 0.46
N MET A 39 -6.78 -5.02 1.75
CA MET A 39 -7.27 -6.01 2.71
C MET A 39 -8.72 -5.81 3.14
N ILE A 40 -9.21 -4.57 3.24
CA ILE A 40 -10.52 -4.26 3.82
C ILE A 40 -11.61 -4.09 2.77
N LEU A 41 -11.34 -3.34 1.71
CA LEU A 41 -12.31 -3.10 0.64
C LEU A 41 -12.26 -4.20 -0.41
N PHE A 42 -11.06 -4.56 -0.88
CA PHE A 42 -10.88 -5.56 -1.94
C PHE A 42 -10.73 -6.99 -1.41
N GLN A 43 -10.73 -7.17 -0.08
CA GLN A 43 -10.72 -8.48 0.59
C GLN A 43 -9.55 -9.38 0.18
N MET A 44 -8.42 -8.78 -0.23
CA MET A 44 -7.20 -9.49 -0.58
C MET A 44 -6.57 -10.13 0.66
N ASP A 45 -5.87 -11.24 0.48
CA ASP A 45 -5.04 -11.83 1.55
C ASP A 45 -3.77 -10.99 1.82
N PRO A 46 -3.03 -11.24 2.91
CA PRO A 46 -1.84 -10.47 3.26
C PRO A 46 -0.77 -10.40 2.16
N GLN A 47 -0.58 -11.48 1.39
CA GLN A 47 0.42 -11.52 0.32
C GLN A 47 -0.11 -10.81 -0.93
N GLU A 48 -1.34 -11.11 -1.34
CA GLU A 48 -2.01 -10.43 -2.47
C GLU A 48 -2.05 -8.91 -2.27
N ALA A 49 -2.37 -8.45 -1.06
CA ALA A 49 -2.44 -7.04 -0.72
C ALA A 49 -1.06 -6.35 -0.84
N LEU A 50 0.03 -7.06 -0.57
CA LEU A 50 1.40 -6.56 -0.71
C LEU A 50 1.89 -6.64 -2.16
N ASP A 51 1.50 -7.68 -2.90
CA ASP A 51 1.91 -7.91 -4.28
C ASP A 51 1.30 -6.89 -5.23
N ALA A 52 0.04 -6.49 -4.99
CA ALA A 52 -0.70 -5.52 -5.80
C ALA A 52 0.14 -4.28 -6.21
N SER A 53 0.01 -3.87 -7.47
CA SER A 53 0.67 -2.68 -8.02
C SER A 53 0.35 -1.44 -7.21
N ARG A 54 1.37 -0.62 -6.94
CA ARG A 54 1.26 0.60 -6.15
C ARG A 54 1.39 1.85 -6.99
N ILE A 55 0.75 2.90 -6.49
CA ILE A 55 0.86 4.28 -6.96
C ILE A 55 1.49 5.11 -5.84
N SER A 56 2.34 6.07 -6.20
CA SER A 56 2.89 7.04 -5.25
C SER A 56 3.08 8.37 -5.93
N LEU A 57 2.73 9.45 -5.24
CA LEU A 57 3.05 10.81 -5.65
C LEU A 57 4.50 11.12 -5.31
N PHE A 58 5.21 11.70 -6.27
CA PHE A 58 6.61 12.11 -6.14
C PHE A 58 6.80 13.53 -6.67
N ALA A 59 7.87 14.20 -6.24
CA ALA A 59 8.27 15.48 -6.82
C ALA A 59 8.60 15.35 -8.31
N HIS A 60 8.09 16.27 -9.13
CA HIS A 60 8.29 16.30 -10.58
C HIS A 60 9.76 16.62 -10.90
N PRO A 61 10.44 15.82 -11.76
CA PRO A 61 11.87 15.95 -12.02
C PRO A 61 12.24 17.24 -12.77
N GLY A 62 11.29 17.87 -13.46
CA GLY A 62 11.44 19.18 -14.08
C GLY A 62 11.43 20.38 -13.11
N HIS A 63 11.00 20.18 -11.87
CA HIS A 63 10.73 21.25 -10.90
C HIS A 63 11.61 21.16 -9.64
N LYS A 64 12.82 20.60 -9.76
CA LYS A 64 13.79 20.33 -8.67
C LYS A 64 14.25 21.56 -7.86
N LYS A 65 14.00 22.79 -8.33
CA LYS A 65 14.46 24.05 -7.73
C LYS A 65 13.40 24.74 -6.86
N LEU A 66 12.17 24.22 -6.79
CA LEU A 66 11.14 24.80 -5.95
C LEU A 66 11.34 24.36 -4.50
N SER A 67 11.12 25.30 -3.58
CA SER A 67 11.21 25.08 -2.13
C SER A 67 10.10 24.15 -1.64
N ASP A 68 8.95 24.19 -2.31
CA ASP A 68 7.89 23.21 -2.18
C ASP A 68 8.15 22.04 -3.14
N ARG A 69 8.26 20.84 -2.57
CA ARG A 69 8.46 19.58 -3.29
C ARG A 69 7.22 18.71 -3.30
N GLY A 70 6.05 19.23 -2.89
CA GLY A 70 4.84 18.44 -2.72
C GLY A 70 4.93 17.47 -1.54
N GLU A 71 5.80 17.75 -0.56
CA GLU A 71 6.03 16.91 0.62
C GLU A 71 5.25 17.39 1.87
N GLY A 72 4.42 18.43 1.75
CA GLY A 72 3.70 19.04 2.87
C GLY A 72 2.17 18.99 2.74
N ALA A 73 1.48 18.99 3.89
CA ALA A 73 0.02 18.94 3.99
C ALA A 73 -0.70 20.22 3.50
N ASP A 74 0.04 21.30 3.29
CA ASP A 74 -0.51 22.64 3.02
C ASP A 74 -0.46 23.04 1.53
N GLY A 75 0.11 22.20 0.65
CA GLY A 75 0.22 22.44 -0.79
C GLY A 75 -0.86 21.69 -1.59
N PRO A 76 -1.26 22.16 -2.79
CA PRO A 76 -2.17 21.39 -3.63
C PRO A 76 -1.53 20.05 -4.02
N SER A 77 -2.24 18.95 -3.76
CA SER A 77 -1.80 17.56 -4.02
C SER A 77 -1.63 17.22 -5.50
N SER A 78 -2.08 18.10 -6.41
CA SER A 78 -1.90 18.00 -7.85
C SER A 78 -1.59 19.37 -8.42
N ASN A 79 -0.31 19.62 -8.65
CA ASN A 79 0.25 20.82 -9.27
C ASN A 79 1.39 20.39 -10.21
N ASP A 80 1.93 21.32 -10.99
CA ASP A 80 3.02 21.03 -11.96
C ASP A 80 4.28 20.43 -11.30
N ILE A 81 4.38 20.49 -9.98
CA ILE A 81 5.51 19.98 -9.19
C ILE A 81 5.31 18.55 -8.70
N THR A 82 4.18 17.91 -8.98
CA THR A 82 3.88 16.54 -8.56
C THR A 82 3.76 15.61 -9.77
N CYS A 83 4.34 14.42 -9.66
CA CYS A 83 4.20 13.35 -10.64
C CYS A 83 3.62 12.09 -10.00
N VAL A 84 2.85 11.36 -10.79
CA VAL A 84 2.25 10.08 -10.41
C VAL A 84 3.21 8.98 -10.79
N GLY A 85 3.89 8.38 -9.81
CA GLY A 85 4.66 7.17 -10.02
C GLY A 85 3.77 5.94 -9.98
N VAL A 86 3.97 5.03 -10.92
CA VAL A 86 3.29 3.73 -10.99
C VAL A 86 4.30 2.61 -11.25
N GLU A 87 3.96 1.40 -10.83
CA GLU A 87 4.74 0.20 -11.15
C GLU A 87 4.49 -0.29 -12.57
N ASP A 88 5.44 -1.08 -13.09
CA ASP A 88 5.46 -1.57 -14.47
C ASP A 88 4.49 -2.72 -14.76
N ASP A 89 3.91 -3.31 -13.71
CA ASP A 89 2.85 -4.30 -13.78
C ASP A 89 1.43 -3.70 -13.76
N LEU A 90 1.31 -2.37 -13.64
CA LEU A 90 0.02 -1.70 -13.76
C LEU A 90 -0.48 -1.75 -15.21
N ASP A 91 -1.78 -1.99 -15.38
CA ASP A 91 -2.44 -2.03 -16.68
C ASP A 91 -2.08 -0.79 -17.55
N PRO A 92 -1.49 -0.98 -18.75
CA PRO A 92 -1.15 0.11 -19.65
C PRO A 92 -2.33 1.04 -19.99
N GLU A 93 -3.56 0.53 -20.02
CA GLU A 93 -4.75 1.35 -20.26
C GLU A 93 -5.00 2.34 -19.12
N VAL A 94 -4.76 1.93 -17.87
CA VAL A 94 -4.85 2.79 -16.68
C VAL A 94 -3.78 3.88 -16.74
N VAL A 95 -2.54 3.52 -17.09
CA VAL A 95 -1.43 4.47 -17.25
C VAL A 95 -1.77 5.55 -18.29
N GLU A 96 -2.31 5.14 -19.43
CA GLU A 96 -2.71 6.07 -20.48
C GLU A 96 -3.94 6.90 -20.10
N GLY A 97 -4.90 6.31 -19.38
CA GLY A 97 -6.04 7.02 -18.80
C GLY A 97 -5.61 8.16 -17.87
N LEU A 98 -4.66 7.90 -16.97
CA LEU A 98 -4.10 8.92 -16.08
C LEU A 98 -3.42 10.06 -16.86
N ARG A 99 -2.67 9.75 -17.93
CA ARG A 99 -2.06 10.77 -18.80
C ARG A 99 -3.10 11.63 -19.51
N LYS A 100 -4.18 11.03 -20.01
CA LYS A 100 -5.30 11.74 -20.64
C LYS A 100 -6.03 12.67 -19.67
N LEU A 101 -6.05 12.33 -18.38
CA LEU A 101 -6.55 13.20 -17.31
C LEU A 101 -5.58 14.33 -16.94
N GLY A 102 -4.41 14.41 -17.59
CA GLY A 102 -3.42 15.47 -17.39
C GLY A 102 -2.33 15.15 -16.38
N HIS A 103 -2.31 13.95 -15.78
CA HIS A 103 -1.26 13.57 -14.85
C HIS A 103 0.08 13.32 -15.54
N HIS A 104 1.17 13.81 -14.96
CA HIS A 104 2.51 13.39 -15.37
C HIS A 104 2.84 12.03 -14.74
N VAL A 105 2.70 10.97 -15.54
CA VAL A 105 2.89 9.57 -15.06
C VAL A 105 4.28 9.05 -15.37
N GLN A 106 4.98 8.55 -14.34
CA GLN A 106 6.27 7.86 -14.44
C GLN A 106 6.11 6.39 -14.09
N VAL A 107 6.56 5.52 -14.99
CA VAL A 107 6.53 4.06 -14.80
C VAL A 107 7.90 3.61 -14.27
N TYR A 108 7.89 2.77 -13.25
CA TYR A 108 9.09 2.29 -12.56
C TYR A 108 9.16 0.77 -12.63
N SER A 109 10.31 0.25 -13.10
CA SER A 109 10.53 -1.18 -13.30
C SER A 109 11.69 -1.74 -12.49
N GLY A 110 11.69 -3.07 -12.32
CA GLY A 110 12.76 -3.81 -11.64
C GLY A 110 13.14 -3.21 -10.29
N ASN A 111 14.44 -3.03 -10.04
CA ASN A 111 14.95 -2.51 -8.76
C ASN A 111 14.49 -1.07 -8.43
N CYS A 112 13.96 -0.32 -9.40
CA CYS A 112 13.41 1.01 -9.14
C CYS A 112 12.06 0.96 -8.40
N ARG A 113 11.37 -0.19 -8.40
CA ARG A 113 10.13 -0.43 -7.64
C ARG A 113 10.30 -0.30 -6.12
N LYS A 114 11.54 -0.32 -5.62
CA LYS A 114 11.84 -0.02 -4.20
C LYS A 114 11.34 1.34 -3.72
N LYS A 115 11.03 2.27 -4.64
CA LYS A 115 10.43 3.57 -4.32
C LYS A 115 9.00 3.47 -3.75
N PHE A 116 8.27 2.40 -4.05
CA PHE A 116 6.91 2.15 -3.55
C PHE A 116 6.88 1.46 -2.19
N GLY A 117 8.03 1.41 -1.53
CA GLY A 117 8.16 0.89 -0.19
C GLY A 117 8.16 -0.64 -0.11
N ARG A 118 8.36 -1.13 1.12
CA ARG A 118 8.40 -2.56 1.45
C ARG A 118 7.53 -2.81 2.67
N GLY A 119 6.55 -3.69 2.50
CA GLY A 119 5.58 -4.04 3.51
C GLY A 119 5.78 -5.38 4.19
N GLN A 120 5.23 -5.48 5.39
CA GLN A 120 5.02 -6.74 6.09
C GLN A 120 3.61 -6.70 6.68
N VAL A 121 2.90 -7.82 6.61
CA VAL A 121 1.54 -7.96 7.14
C VAL A 121 1.46 -9.27 7.92
N ILE A 122 0.82 -9.22 9.08
CA ILE A 122 0.31 -10.39 9.81
C ILE A 122 -1.16 -10.14 10.09
N ARG A 123 -2.02 -11.01 9.58
CA ARG A 123 -3.48 -10.97 9.76
C ARG A 123 -3.92 -12.11 10.69
N LYS A 124 -4.82 -11.78 11.61
CA LYS A 124 -5.53 -12.76 12.43
C LYS A 124 -6.66 -13.34 11.58
N GLU A 125 -6.71 -14.65 11.47
CA GLU A 125 -7.77 -15.40 10.81
C GLU A 125 -8.55 -16.21 11.86
N SER A 126 -9.85 -16.32 11.65
CA SER A 126 -10.69 -17.26 12.41
C SER A 126 -11.20 -18.35 11.48
N LYS A 127 -11.00 -19.60 11.87
CA LYS A 127 -11.55 -20.77 11.18
C LYS A 127 -12.26 -21.65 12.21
N ASP A 128 -13.40 -22.21 11.84
CA ASP A 128 -14.20 -23.12 12.66
C ASP A 128 -14.66 -22.50 14.01
N GLY A 129 -15.32 -21.33 13.93
CA GLY A 129 -16.03 -20.71 15.06
C GLY A 129 -15.13 -20.29 16.22
N ASP A 130 -13.96 -19.69 15.94
CA ASP A 130 -12.97 -19.19 16.89
C ASP A 130 -12.29 -20.24 17.79
N SER A 131 -12.54 -21.53 17.56
CA SER A 131 -11.88 -22.59 18.34
C SER A 131 -10.40 -22.75 18.00
N VAL A 132 -9.98 -22.34 16.80
CA VAL A 132 -8.58 -22.38 16.34
C VAL A 132 -8.17 -21.01 15.83
N LEU A 133 -7.19 -20.41 16.50
CA LEU A 133 -6.55 -19.17 16.08
C LEU A 133 -5.57 -19.45 14.95
N VAL A 134 -5.81 -18.87 13.77
CA VAL A 134 -4.94 -19.00 12.60
C VAL A 134 -4.35 -17.63 12.29
N TYR A 135 -3.09 -17.60 11.85
CA TYR A 135 -2.47 -16.37 11.35
C TYR A 135 -2.05 -16.56 9.90
N SER A 136 -2.32 -15.56 9.07
CA SER A 136 -1.76 -15.43 7.72
C SER A 136 -0.77 -14.27 7.70
N GLY A 137 0.27 -14.39 6.88
CA GLY A 137 1.33 -13.39 6.80
C GLY A 137 1.79 -13.19 5.37
N GLY A 138 2.25 -11.98 5.08
CA GLY A 138 2.80 -11.60 3.77
C GLY A 138 4.09 -10.82 3.93
N SER A 139 5.00 -11.01 2.97
CA SER A 139 6.27 -10.27 2.88
C SER A 139 6.42 -9.66 1.50
N ASP A 140 6.79 -8.39 1.43
CA ASP A 140 6.77 -7.64 0.17
C ASP A 140 7.80 -8.16 -0.85
N PRO A 141 7.38 -8.41 -2.11
CA PRO A 141 8.27 -8.92 -3.14
C PRO A 141 9.32 -7.91 -3.63
N ARG A 142 9.22 -6.63 -3.26
CA ARG A 142 10.12 -5.54 -3.71
C ARG A 142 11.45 -5.49 -2.93
N GLY A 143 11.73 -6.48 -2.10
CA GLY A 143 13.01 -6.65 -1.42
C GLY A 143 13.14 -8.02 -0.78
N ASP A 144 14.37 -8.37 -0.40
CA ASP A 144 14.62 -9.60 0.35
C ASP A 144 13.90 -9.53 1.71
N GLY A 145 13.14 -10.57 2.03
CA GLY A 145 12.30 -10.67 3.21
C GLY A 145 11.59 -12.02 3.25
N ALA A 146 10.99 -12.36 4.39
CA ALA A 146 10.20 -13.58 4.53
C ALA A 146 9.11 -13.40 5.59
N SER A 147 7.99 -14.08 5.37
CA SER A 147 7.00 -14.37 6.40
C SER A 147 7.14 -15.84 6.75
N VAL A 148 7.42 -16.15 8.02
CA VAL A 148 7.80 -17.51 8.45
C VAL A 148 6.95 -17.90 9.66
N PRO A 149 6.25 -19.05 9.62
CA PRO A 149 5.54 -19.54 10.79
C PRO A 149 6.53 -20.08 11.83
N PHE A 150 6.17 -19.97 13.11
CA PHE A 150 6.85 -20.72 14.16
C PHE A 150 6.39 -22.18 14.07
N LEU A 151 7.36 -23.11 14.03
CA LEU A 151 7.13 -24.56 13.94
C LEU A 151 7.13 -25.21 15.32
#